data_AF-A0A117KY76-F1
#
_entry.id   AF-A0A117KY76-F1
#
_cell.length_a   1.000
_cell.length_b   1.000
_cell.length_c   1.000
_cell.angle_alpha   90.00
_cell.angle_beta   90.00
_cell.angle_gamma   90.00
#
_symmetry.space_group_name_H-M   'P 1'
#
loop_
_entity.id
_entity.type
_entity.pdbx_description
1 polymer ?
#
loop_
_entity_poly.entity_id
_entity_poly.type
_entity_poly.pdbx_seq_one_letter_code
_entity_poly.pdbx_strand_id
1 'polypeptide(L)'
;MRRSEPVRVGKRGTITIPAALRQQYRLEEGSILVFEPREEGILLRPASVYPVEIYTPERKAEFLLNNAVTPEDYAWAVEEVRKMGLDPKTIPHDPPPGASDGPSLS
;
A
#
# COMPACT_ATOMS: atom_id res chain seq x y z
N MET A 1 -20.90 -28.63 15.91
CA MET A 1 -22.07 -28.04 15.24
C MET A 1 -21.94 -26.52 15.31
N ARG A 2 -21.93 -25.81 14.17
CA ARG A 2 -21.97 -24.34 14.18
C ARG A 2 -23.33 -23.94 14.75
N ARG A 3 -23.36 -23.39 15.97
CA ARG A 3 -24.60 -22.85 16.57
C ARG A 3 -24.84 -21.48 15.96
N SER A 4 -25.91 -21.35 15.19
CA SER A 4 -26.46 -20.07 14.77
C SER A 4 -27.40 -19.56 15.85
N GLU A 5 -27.13 -18.37 16.35
CA GLU A 5 -27.91 -17.72 17.41
C GLU A 5 -28.62 -16.50 16.83
N PRO A 6 -29.91 -16.27 17.13
CA PRO A 6 -30.62 -15.10 16.64
C PRO A 6 -30.02 -13.83 17.25
N VAL A 7 -29.70 -12.85 16.42
CA VAL A 7 -29.19 -11.53 16.85
C VAL A 7 -30.23 -10.47 16.53
N ARG A 8 -30.41 -9.50 17.42
CA ARG A 8 -31.31 -8.36 17.19
C ARG A 8 -30.55 -7.20 16.57
N VAL A 9 -31.19 -6.55 15.61
CA VAL A 9 -30.73 -5.29 15.04
C VAL A 9 -31.23 -4.15 15.92
N GLY A 10 -30.31 -3.31 16.41
CA GLY A 10 -30.64 -2.11 17.17
C GLY A 10 -31.23 -1.00 16.31
N LYS A 11 -31.73 0.07 16.94
CA LYS A 11 -32.39 1.20 16.27
C LYS A 11 -31.58 1.83 15.12
N ARG A 12 -30.25 1.73 15.17
CA ARG A 12 -29.32 2.33 14.18
C ARG A 12 -28.67 1.29 13.26
N GLY A 13 -29.22 0.08 13.16
CA GLY A 13 -28.62 -0.98 12.35
C GLY A 13 -27.44 -1.70 13.02
N THR A 14 -27.18 -1.45 14.31
CA THR A 14 -26.10 -2.10 15.04
C THR A 14 -26.47 -3.54 15.41
N ILE A 15 -25.53 -4.47 15.24
CA ILE A 15 -25.64 -5.85 15.72
C ILE A 15 -24.52 -6.13 16.72
N THR A 16 -24.83 -6.90 17.76
CA THR A 16 -23.82 -7.36 18.70
C THR A 16 -23.27 -8.69 18.24
N ILE A 17 -21.96 -8.76 17.94
CA ILE A 17 -21.30 -10.02 17.59
C ILE A 17 -21.09 -10.84 18.89
N PRO A 18 -21.64 -12.07 18.97
CA PRO A 18 -21.46 -12.94 20.13
C PRO A 18 -19.98 -13.15 20.49
N ALA A 19 -19.69 -13.26 21.79
CA ALA A 19 -18.32 -13.34 22.31
C ALA A 19 -17.52 -14.50 21.69
N ALA A 20 -18.13 -15.66 21.50
CA ALA A 20 -17.49 -16.83 20.89
C ALA A 20 -17.02 -16.55 19.45
N LEU A 21 -17.84 -15.85 18.64
CA LEU A 21 -17.47 -15.49 17.28
C LEU A 21 -16.36 -14.43 17.27
N ARG A 22 -16.42 -13.44 18.17
CA ARG A 22 -15.33 -12.47 18.30
C ARG A 22 -13.99 -13.13 18.62
N GLN A 23 -13.96 -14.08 19.55
CA GLN A 23 -12.76 -14.84 19.89
C GLN A 23 -12.27 -15.69 18.71
N GLN A 24 -13.17 -16.43 18.05
CA GLN A 24 -12.84 -17.28 16.93
C GLN A 24 -12.21 -16.50 15.76
N TYR A 25 -12.73 -15.31 15.46
CA TYR A 25 -12.28 -14.47 14.36
C TYR A 25 -11.34 -13.33 14.78
N ARG A 26 -10.87 -13.34 16.05
CA ARG A 26 -9.98 -12.32 16.63
C ARG A 26 -10.49 -10.88 16.40
N LEU A 27 -11.79 -10.68 16.60
CA LEU A 27 -12.43 -9.38 16.49
C LEU A 27 -12.38 -8.67 17.84
N GLU A 28 -11.62 -7.59 17.87
CA GLU A 28 -11.46 -6.70 19.01
C GLU A 28 -12.14 -5.35 18.75
N GLU A 29 -12.22 -4.50 19.77
CA GLU A 29 -12.70 -3.12 19.59
C GLU A 29 -11.88 -2.40 18.51
N GLY A 30 -12.55 -1.67 17.62
CA GLY A 30 -11.90 -1.00 16.48
C GLY A 30 -11.56 -1.89 15.29
N SER A 31 -11.81 -3.21 15.35
CA SER A 31 -11.65 -4.10 14.19
C SER A 31 -12.50 -3.62 13.02
N ILE A 32 -11.91 -3.61 11.83
CA ILE A 32 -12.58 -3.16 10.62
C ILE A 32 -13.17 -4.38 9.91
N LEU A 33 -14.45 -4.27 9.54
CA LEU A 33 -15.17 -5.28 8.77
C LEU A 33 -15.70 -4.68 7.47
N VAL A 34 -15.69 -5.44 6.39
CA VAL A 34 -16.36 -5.09 5.14
C VAL A 34 -17.66 -5.88 5.03
N PHE A 35 -18.73 -5.17 4.64
CA PHE A 35 -20.02 -5.75 4.31
C PHE A 35 -20.04 -6.15 2.84
N GLU A 36 -20.24 -7.44 2.56
CA GLU A 36 -20.42 -7.94 1.21
C GLU A 36 -21.82 -8.53 1.05
N PRO A 37 -22.67 -7.98 0.15
CA PRO A 37 -23.92 -8.62 -0.23
C PRO A 37 -23.67 -9.98 -0.89
N ARG A 38 -24.50 -10.96 -0.54
CA ARG A 38 -24.54 -12.32 -1.10
C ARG A 38 -25.99 -12.76 -1.26
N GLU A 39 -26.23 -13.79 -2.06
CA GLU A 39 -27.60 -14.31 -2.30
C GLU A 39 -28.27 -14.73 -0.98
N GLU A 40 -27.50 -15.33 -0.07
CA GLU A 40 -27.99 -15.85 1.21
C GLU A 40 -27.93 -14.81 2.35
N GLY A 41 -27.53 -13.57 2.06
CA GLY A 41 -27.51 -12.47 3.03
C GLY A 41 -26.26 -11.61 2.97
N ILE A 42 -25.68 -11.33 4.13
CA ILE A 42 -24.53 -10.41 4.27
C ILE A 42 -23.34 -11.19 4.80
N LEU A 43 -22.23 -11.16 4.07
CA LEU A 43 -20.95 -11.64 4.54
C LEU A 43 -20.17 -10.50 5.19
N LEU A 44 -19.80 -10.66 6.45
CA LEU A 44 -18.85 -9.78 7.14
C LEU A 44 -17.46 -10.40 7.08
N ARG A 45 -16.49 -9.65 6.56
CA ARG A 45 -15.09 -10.08 6.53
C ARG A 45 -14.18 -9.11 7.27
N PRO A 46 -13.21 -9.61 8.06
CA PRO A 46 -12.12 -8.79 8.56
C PRO A 46 -11.39 -8.05 7.44
N ALA A 47 -11.02 -6.81 7.72
CA ALA A 47 -10.25 -5.97 6.82
C ALA A 47 -9.21 -5.16 7.61
N SER A 48 -8.24 -4.64 6.89
CA SER A 48 -7.21 -3.75 7.40
C SER A 48 -7.16 -2.52 6.50
N VAL A 49 -7.05 -1.34 7.11
CA VAL A 49 -6.88 -0.08 6.39
C VAL A 49 -5.40 0.22 6.34
N TYR A 50 -4.86 0.30 5.13
CA TYR A 50 -3.49 0.72 4.88
C TYR A 50 -3.50 2.12 4.27
N PRO A 51 -2.62 3.03 4.71
CA PRO A 51 -2.38 4.25 3.95
C PRO A 51 -1.86 3.86 2.57
N VAL A 52 -2.50 4.37 1.51
CA VAL A 52 -1.98 4.23 0.15
C VAL A 52 -0.97 5.35 -0.06
N GLU A 53 0.32 5.03 -0.05
CA GLU A 53 1.35 5.97 -0.48
C GLU A 53 1.31 6.08 -2.01
N ILE A 54 0.59 7.09 -2.52
CA ILE A 54 0.61 7.43 -3.95
C ILE A 54 1.97 8.09 -4.22
N TYR A 55 2.95 7.29 -4.66
CA TYR A 55 4.20 7.85 -5.16
C TYR A 55 3.95 8.49 -6.52
N THR A 56 4.14 9.81 -6.59
CA THR A 56 4.23 10.52 -7.86
C THR A 56 5.41 9.96 -8.68
N PRO A 57 5.40 10.10 -10.01
CA PRO A 57 6.55 9.72 -10.83
C PRO A 57 7.87 10.29 -10.30
N GLU A 58 7.87 11.53 -9.81
CA GLU A 58 9.05 12.22 -9.26
C GLU A 58 9.55 11.55 -7.99
N ARG A 59 8.65 11.13 -7.09
CA ARG A 59 9.03 10.42 -5.87
C ARG A 59 9.59 9.03 -6.19
N LYS A 60 9.05 8.34 -7.19
CA LYS A 60 9.63 7.07 -7.67
C LYS A 60 11.02 7.27 -8.27
N ALA A 61 11.20 8.34 -9.05
CA ALA A 61 12.49 8.70 -9.63
C ALA A 61 13.53 9.00 -8.55
N GLU A 62 13.14 9.75 -7.51
CA GLU A 62 14.00 10.04 -6.36
C GLU A 62 14.46 8.75 -5.66
N PHE A 63 13.56 7.78 -5.48
CA PHE A 63 13.93 6.49 -4.90
C PHE A 63 14.86 5.68 -5.79
N LEU A 64 14.65 5.67 -7.11
CA LEU A 64 15.53 4.95 -8.04
C LEU A 64 16.95 5.51 -8.01
N LEU A 65 17.07 6.83 -8.01
CA LEU A 65 18.36 7.51 -8.05
C LEU A 65 19.12 7.41 -6.71
N ASN A 66 18.44 7.59 -5.57
CA ASN A 66 19.07 7.53 -4.24
C ASN A 66 19.37 6.11 -3.75
N ASN A 67 18.72 5.08 -4.30
CA ASN A 67 19.02 3.68 -3.95
C ASN A 67 20.10 3.05 -4.84
N ALA A 68 20.61 3.77 -5.84
CA ALA A 68 21.70 3.28 -6.66
C ALA A 68 23.01 3.23 -5.83
N VAL A 69 23.60 2.03 -5.72
CA VAL A 69 24.80 1.83 -4.89
C VAL A 69 26.08 1.96 -5.73
N THR A 70 26.03 1.54 -6.99
CA THR A 70 27.15 1.59 -7.93
C THR A 70 26.91 2.62 -9.06
N PRO A 71 27.96 3.08 -9.75
CA PRO A 71 27.82 3.90 -10.96
C PRO A 71 26.97 3.24 -12.04
N GLU A 72 27.05 1.92 -12.18
CA GLU A 72 26.25 1.13 -13.11
C GLU A 72 24.76 1.12 -12.72
N ASP A 73 24.46 0.95 -11.43
CA ASP A 73 23.09 1.05 -10.91
C ASP A 73 22.51 2.45 -11.14
N TYR A 74 23.35 3.47 -10.97
CA TYR A 74 22.96 4.87 -11.14
C TYR A 74 22.66 5.18 -12.61
N ALA A 75 23.51 4.72 -13.53
CA ALA A 75 23.25 4.86 -14.97
C ALA A 75 21.93 4.17 -15.39
N TRP A 76 21.66 2.99 -14.84
CA TRP A 76 20.38 2.31 -15.05
C TRP A 76 19.20 3.13 -14.48
N ALA A 77 19.32 3.63 -13.25
CA ALA A 77 18.28 4.44 -12.61
C ALA A 77 17.96 5.72 -13.42
N VAL A 78 18.99 6.40 -13.94
CA VAL A 78 18.86 7.56 -14.83
C VAL A 78 18.05 7.23 -16.09
N GLU A 79 18.30 6.08 -16.72
CA GLU A 79 17.54 5.64 -17.89
C GLU A 79 16.09 5.32 -17.55
N GLU A 80 15.82 4.68 -16.41
CA GLU A 80 14.45 4.41 -15.96
C GLU A 80 13.68 5.71 -15.68
N VAL A 81 14.33 6.71 -15.06
CA VAL A 81 13.73 8.03 -14.82
C VAL A 81 13.39 8.74 -16.14
N ARG A 82 14.27 8.64 -17.16
CA ARG A 82 13.99 9.15 -18.51
C ARG A 82 12.79 8.47 -19.15
N LYS A 83 12.64 7.14 -19.00
CA LYS A 83 11.47 6.40 -19.50
C LYS A 83 10.17 6.82 -18.83
N MET A 84 10.22 7.34 -17.61
CA MET A 84 9.07 7.95 -16.92
C MET A 84 8.69 9.34 -17.45
N GLY A 85 9.47 9.89 -18.40
CA GLY A 85 9.27 11.23 -18.95
C GLY A 85 9.80 12.36 -18.07
N LEU A 86 10.67 12.04 -17.10
CA LEU A 86 11.25 12.98 -16.15
C LEU A 86 12.71 13.27 -16.51
N ASP A 87 13.18 14.47 -16.17
CA ASP A 87 14.61 14.82 -16.24
C ASP A 87 15.29 14.42 -14.92
N PRO A 88 16.19 13.43 -14.90
CA PRO A 88 16.90 13.00 -13.69
C PRO A 88 17.60 14.15 -12.95
N LYS A 89 18.05 15.19 -13.67
CA LYS A 89 18.75 16.34 -13.06
C LYS A 89 17.83 17.24 -12.22
N THR A 90 16.53 17.17 -12.45
CA THR A 90 15.53 17.94 -11.70
C THR A 90 15.04 17.22 -10.44
N ILE A 91 15.39 15.94 -10.30
CA ILE A 91 14.99 15.11 -9.16
C ILE A 91 16.03 15.28 -8.04
N PRO A 92 15.64 15.58 -6.79
CA PRO A 92 16.60 15.67 -5.69
C PRO A 92 17.22 14.29 -5.38
N HIS A 93 18.53 14.13 -5.54
CA HIS A 93 19.22 12.90 -5.18
C HIS A 93 20.73 13.12 -5.07
N ASP A 94 21.42 12.21 -4.38
CA ASP A 94 22.88 12.18 -4.25
C ASP A 94 23.45 11.00 -5.07
N PRO A 95 24.22 11.23 -6.15
CA PRO A 95 24.82 10.16 -6.92
C PRO A 95 25.85 9.35 -6.11
N PRO A 96 25.98 8.03 -6.33
CA PRO A 96 26.99 7.24 -5.65
C PRO A 96 28.41 7.66 -6.07
N PRO A 97 29.44 7.45 -5.22
CA PRO A 97 30.81 7.81 -5.54
C PRO A 97 31.29 7.16 -6.85
N GLY A 98 31.84 7.98 -7.76
CA GLY A 98 32.31 7.51 -9.07
C GLY A 98 31.23 7.47 -10.16
N ALA A 99 29.96 7.75 -9.82
CA ALA A 99 28.95 8.06 -10.84
C ALA A 99 29.29 9.40 -11.49
N SER A 100 29.15 9.46 -12.82
CA SER A 100 29.15 10.71 -13.57
C SER A 100 27.75 10.91 -14.16
N ASP A 101 27.30 12.16 -14.30
CA ASP A 101 25.96 12.54 -14.80
C ASP A 101 25.71 12.19 -16.30
N GLY A 102 26.37 11.17 -16.84
CA GLY A 102 26.44 10.90 -18.28
C GLY A 102 27.51 11.74 -18.97
N PRO A 103 27.81 11.42 -20.25
CA PRO A 103 29.12 11.70 -20.82
C PRO A 103 29.33 13.21 -20.96
N SER A 104 30.55 13.65 -20.63
CA SER A 104 31.05 14.94 -21.13
C SER A 104 31.01 14.87 -22.66
N LEU A 105 29.98 15.49 -23.24
CA LEU A 105 29.93 15.77 -24.67
C LEU A 105 31.18 16.59 -25.00
N SER A 106 32.11 15.95 -25.71
CA SER A 106 33.27 16.55 -26.36
C SER A 106 32.97 16.69 -27.84
#